data_AF-A0A939WQI9-F1
#
_entry.id   AF-A0A939WQI9-F1
#
_cell.length_a   1.000
_cell.length_b   1.000
_cell.length_c   1.000
_cell.angle_alpha   90.00
_cell.angle_beta   90.00
_cell.angle_gamma   90.00
#
_symmetry.space_group_name_H-M   'P 1'
#
loop_
_entity.id
_entity.type
_entity.pdbx_description
1 polymer ?
#
loop_
_entity_poly.entity_id
_entity_poly.type
_entity_poly.pdbx_seq_one_letter_code
_entity_poly.pdbx_strand_id
1 'polypeptide(L)'
;SKALSEGKGNVMLFADSDFLADDFCVRMMRTPFGAIPQLINENLTLFSNVIEQFAGREELIGVRSRGASDRPFTVVNELEAEATKKWQAREAAFQEELQQTQQRLSALQREKKDGERFILSKEQQDEIVKLRKAQADTRKQLKNVRKELTADIDSLGLRLKIINIALVPVLVVLFGLLRGYLRRKRA
;
A
#
# COMPACT_ATOMS: atom_id res chain seq x y z
N SER A 1 52.20 -20.25 -35.15
CA SER A 1 51.88 -20.25 -33.70
C SER A 1 52.46 -18.99 -33.09
N LYS A 2 51.77 -18.38 -32.12
CA LYS A 2 52.03 -17.08 -31.46
C LYS A 2 51.24 -15.89 -32.01
N ALA A 3 50.07 -15.67 -31.41
CA ALA A 3 49.56 -14.36 -30.99
C ALA A 3 48.28 -14.56 -30.16
N LEU A 4 48.32 -15.39 -29.13
CA LEU A 4 47.34 -15.27 -28.04
C LEU A 4 47.96 -14.29 -27.06
N SER A 5 47.63 -13.02 -27.29
CA SER A 5 47.97 -11.90 -26.42
C SER A 5 47.56 -12.24 -24.99
N GLU A 6 48.52 -12.26 -24.06
CA GLU A 6 48.22 -12.27 -22.64
C GLU A 6 47.42 -11.01 -22.29
N GLY A 7 46.14 -11.21 -21.98
CA GLY A 7 45.23 -10.20 -21.47
C GLY A 7 44.23 -10.87 -20.54
N LYS A 8 43.84 -10.19 -19.46
CA LYS A 8 42.76 -10.67 -18.59
C LYS A 8 41.44 -10.58 -19.36
N GLY A 9 40.93 -11.72 -19.81
CA GLY A 9 39.58 -11.82 -20.39
C GLY A 9 38.57 -12.15 -19.31
N ASN A 10 37.45 -11.44 -19.28
CA ASN A 10 36.33 -11.76 -18.40
C ASN A 10 35.36 -12.67 -19.18
N VAL A 11 34.90 -13.76 -18.55
CA VAL A 11 33.91 -14.69 -19.13
C VAL A 11 32.74 -14.75 -18.16
N MET A 12 31.52 -14.48 -18.66
CA MET A 12 30.30 -14.56 -17.87
C MET A 12 29.44 -15.70 -18.38
N LEU A 13 29.11 -16.65 -17.49
CA LEU A 13 28.31 -17.82 -17.80
C LEU A 13 26.90 -17.65 -17.23
N PHE A 14 25.90 -17.80 -18.09
CA PHE A 14 24.49 -17.84 -17.70
C PHE A 14 24.00 -19.29 -17.81
N ALA A 15 23.37 -19.78 -16.74
CA ALA A 15 22.79 -21.12 -16.71
C ALA A 15 21.38 -21.17 -17.30
N ASP A 16 20.71 -20.03 -17.37
CA ASP A 16 19.35 -19.85 -17.86
C ASP A 16 19.35 -18.91 -19.08
N SER A 17 18.44 -19.14 -20.03
CA SER A 17 18.36 -18.46 -21.33
C SER A 17 17.02 -17.75 -21.59
N ASP A 18 16.15 -17.65 -20.58
CA ASP A 18 14.84 -16.98 -20.70
C ASP A 18 14.92 -15.53 -21.21
N PHE A 19 16.10 -14.90 -21.11
CA PHE A 19 16.35 -13.55 -21.63
C PHE A 19 16.36 -13.42 -23.16
N LEU A 20 16.47 -14.53 -23.89
CA LEU A 20 16.56 -14.56 -25.35
C LEU A 20 15.19 -14.57 -26.04
N ALA A 21 14.12 -14.84 -25.29
CA ALA A 21 12.77 -14.92 -25.81
C ALA A 21 11.93 -13.72 -25.35
N ASP A 22 11.38 -12.98 -26.32
CA ASP A 22 10.65 -11.73 -26.07
C ASP A 22 9.41 -11.96 -25.17
N ASP A 23 8.70 -13.07 -25.38
CA ASP A 23 7.50 -13.45 -24.60
C ASP A 23 7.75 -13.60 -23.09
N PHE A 24 9.00 -13.87 -22.70
CA PHE A 24 9.38 -14.02 -21.29
C PHE A 24 9.97 -12.74 -20.70
N CYS A 25 10.39 -11.78 -21.53
CA CYS A 25 11.08 -10.57 -21.09
C CYS A 25 10.25 -9.30 -21.23
N VAL A 26 9.40 -9.21 -22.25
CA VAL A 26 8.67 -8.00 -22.60
C VAL A 26 7.20 -8.33 -22.84
N ARG A 27 6.31 -7.60 -22.16
CA ARG A 27 4.88 -7.62 -22.40
C ARG A 27 4.47 -6.29 -22.99
N MET A 28 3.82 -6.33 -24.15
CA MET A 28 3.21 -5.13 -24.73
C MET A 28 1.92 -4.80 -23.99
N MET A 29 1.95 -3.75 -23.16
CA MET A 29 0.75 -3.24 -22.50
C MET A 29 0.04 -2.27 -23.45
N ARG A 30 -1.21 -2.60 -23.83
CA ARG A 30 -2.05 -1.70 -24.63
C ARG A 30 -2.60 -0.59 -23.76
N THR A 31 -2.20 0.64 -24.03
CA THR A 31 -2.75 1.85 -23.42
C THR A 31 -3.59 2.62 -24.43
N PRO A 32 -4.45 3.56 -23.98
CA PRO A 32 -5.22 4.43 -24.89
C PRO A 32 -4.36 5.25 -25.88
N PHE A 33 -3.06 5.39 -25.60
CA PHE A 33 -2.10 6.15 -26.39
C PHE A 33 -1.17 5.27 -27.23
N GLY A 34 -1.35 3.94 -27.21
CA GLY A 34 -0.51 2.98 -27.95
C GLY A 34 -0.03 1.81 -27.10
N ALA A 35 0.65 0.85 -27.73
CA ALA A 35 1.31 -0.24 -27.04
C ALA A 35 2.65 0.23 -26.47
N ILE A 36 2.84 0.06 -25.16
CA ILE A 36 4.10 0.38 -24.47
C ILE A 36 4.75 -0.93 -24.02
N PRO A 37 6.04 -1.17 -24.33
CA PRO A 37 6.75 -2.35 -23.85
C PRO A 37 6.99 -2.24 -22.34
N GLN A 38 6.55 -3.25 -21.59
CA GLN A 38 6.81 -3.39 -20.16
C GLN A 38 7.69 -4.61 -19.92
N LEU A 39 8.81 -4.42 -19.22
CA LEU A 39 9.69 -5.50 -18.80
C LEU A 39 8.97 -6.37 -17.77
N ILE A 40 8.86 -7.68 -18.04
CA ILE A 40 8.19 -8.64 -17.14
C ILE A 40 9.15 -9.09 -16.03
N ASN A 41 10.46 -9.07 -16.33
CA ASN A 41 11.53 -9.47 -15.42
C ASN A 41 12.76 -8.56 -15.60
N GLU A 42 13.81 -8.82 -14.83
CA GLU A 42 15.06 -8.07 -14.89
C GLU A 42 16.15 -8.74 -15.74
N ASN A 43 15.82 -9.79 -16.50
CA ASN A 43 16.83 -10.55 -17.25
C ASN A 43 17.40 -9.73 -18.43
N LEU A 44 16.57 -8.93 -19.10
CA LEU A 44 17.04 -8.02 -20.15
C LEU A 44 17.90 -6.88 -19.58
N THR A 45 17.54 -6.41 -18.37
CA THR A 45 18.34 -5.42 -17.63
C THR A 45 19.70 -5.99 -17.25
N LEU A 46 19.75 -7.24 -16.77
CA LEU A 46 20.97 -7.98 -16.47
C LEU A 46 21.87 -8.10 -17.70
N PHE A 47 21.32 -8.56 -18.84
CA PHE A 47 22.08 -8.71 -20.08
C PHE A 47 22.63 -7.37 -20.60
N SER A 48 21.82 -6.31 -20.56
CA SER A 48 22.23 -4.95 -20.94
C SER A 48 23.37 -4.43 -20.05
N ASN A 49 23.27 -4.63 -18.73
CA ASN A 49 24.31 -4.24 -17.79
C ASN A 49 25.63 -5.00 -18.02
N VAL A 50 25.54 -6.26 -18.44
CA VAL A 50 26.71 -7.09 -18.74
C VAL A 50 27.39 -6.63 -20.02
N ILE A 51 26.64 -6.30 -21.06
CA ILE A 51 27.18 -5.65 -22.26
C ILE A 51 27.85 -4.31 -21.88
N GLU A 52 27.22 -3.49 -21.05
CA GLU A 52 27.81 -2.22 -20.56
C GLU A 52 29.13 -2.45 -19.78
N GLN A 53 29.20 -3.50 -18.95
CA GLN A 53 30.42 -3.90 -18.22
C GLN A 53 31.55 -4.27 -19.20
N PHE A 54 31.26 -5.09 -20.21
CA PHE A 54 32.24 -5.50 -21.21
C PHE A 54 32.62 -4.35 -22.16
N ALA A 55 31.75 -3.38 -22.36
CA ALA A 55 32.00 -2.18 -23.16
C ALA A 55 32.86 -1.11 -22.45
N GLY A 56 33.32 -1.37 -21.21
CA GLY A 56 34.42 -0.62 -20.59
C GLY A 56 34.04 0.55 -19.68
N ARG A 57 32.84 0.56 -19.08
CA ARG A 57 32.45 1.59 -18.08
C ARG A 57 32.47 1.06 -16.64
N GLU A 58 33.59 0.47 -16.22
CA GLU A 58 33.76 -0.08 -14.86
C GLU A 58 33.51 0.96 -13.75
N GLU A 59 33.88 2.23 -13.97
CA GLU A 59 33.77 3.32 -12.99
C GLU A 59 32.33 3.65 -12.59
N LEU A 60 31.34 3.34 -13.42
CA LEU A 60 29.93 3.69 -13.21
C LEU A 60 29.09 2.53 -12.65
N ILE A 61 29.65 1.32 -12.59
CA ILE A 61 28.94 0.10 -12.18
C ILE A 61 28.79 0.03 -10.66
N GLY A 62 29.81 0.47 -9.92
CA GLY A 62 29.73 0.61 -8.47
C GLY A 62 28.65 1.60 -8.01
N VAL A 63 28.40 2.65 -8.81
CA VAL A 63 27.37 3.67 -8.54
C VAL A 63 25.97 3.16 -8.85
N ARG A 64 25.79 2.36 -9.91
CA ARG A 64 24.50 1.77 -10.31
C ARG A 64 24.07 0.58 -9.47
N SER A 65 25.02 -0.18 -8.88
CA SER A 65 24.71 -1.34 -8.02
C SER A 65 24.13 -0.98 -6.64
N ARG A 66 24.09 0.31 -6.28
CA ARG A 66 23.18 0.79 -5.24
C ARG A 66 21.75 0.73 -5.79
N GLY A 67 21.26 -0.51 -5.95
CA GLY A 67 19.89 -0.82 -6.34
C GLY A 67 18.92 -0.02 -5.48
N ALA A 68 17.74 0.24 -6.03
CA ALA A 68 16.68 0.98 -5.36
C ALA A 68 16.55 0.49 -3.91
N SER A 69 17.10 1.29 -2.98
CA SER A 69 17.08 0.96 -1.57
C SER A 69 15.65 1.14 -1.13
N ASP A 70 14.94 0.04 -1.01
CA ASP A 70 13.60 0.06 -0.45
C ASP A 70 13.75 0.42 1.02
N ARG A 71 13.40 1.67 1.36
CA ARG A 71 13.43 2.20 2.73
C ARG A 71 11.99 2.34 3.18
N PRO A 72 11.34 1.23 3.57
CA PRO A 72 9.99 1.30 4.06
C PRO A 72 9.97 2.15 5.33
N PHE A 73 8.90 2.92 5.52
CA PHE A 73 8.69 3.70 6.72
C PHE A 73 8.28 2.79 7.88
N THR A 74 9.23 2.05 8.45
CA THR A 74 8.98 1.04 9.51
C THR A 74 8.22 1.62 10.70
N VAL A 75 8.58 2.83 11.13
CA VAL A 75 7.88 3.56 12.20
C VAL A 75 6.42 3.84 11.85
N VAL A 76 6.11 4.15 10.59
CA VAL A 76 4.72 4.37 10.14
C VAL A 76 3.96 3.05 10.11
N ASN A 77 4.59 1.98 9.60
CA ASN A 77 3.98 0.65 9.56
C ASN A 77 3.65 0.13 10.97
N GLU A 78 4.52 0.38 11.95
CA GLU A 78 4.27 0.02 13.35
C GLU A 78 3.10 0.81 13.95
N LEU A 79 3.03 2.12 13.66
CA LEU A 79 1.93 2.98 14.09
C LEU A 79 0.58 2.56 13.49
N GLU A 80 0.57 2.21 12.20
CA GLU A 80 -0.61 1.65 11.51
C GLU A 80 -1.03 0.30 12.10
N ALA A 81 -0.06 -0.57 12.42
CA ALA A 81 -0.32 -1.86 13.04
C ALA A 81 -0.89 -1.72 14.46
N GLU A 82 -0.37 -0.80 15.27
CA GLU A 82 -0.88 -0.53 16.62
C GLU A 82 -2.29 0.07 16.57
N ALA A 83 -2.53 1.01 15.66
CA ALA A 83 -3.87 1.56 15.44
C ALA A 83 -4.83 0.43 15.05
N THR A 84 -4.49 -0.38 14.06
CA THR A 84 -5.33 -1.49 13.60
C THR A 84 -5.64 -2.46 14.75
N LYS A 85 -4.66 -2.81 15.59
CA LYS A 85 -4.87 -3.67 16.77
C LYS A 85 -5.87 -3.07 17.77
N LYS A 86 -5.77 -1.77 18.08
CA LYS A 86 -6.69 -1.11 19.05
C LYS A 86 -8.15 -1.18 18.62
N TRP A 87 -8.40 -1.19 17.31
CA TRP A 87 -9.75 -1.08 16.75
C TRP A 87 -10.34 -2.41 16.29
N GLN A 88 -9.50 -3.40 15.96
CA GLN A 88 -9.93 -4.77 15.63
C GLN A 88 -10.85 -5.38 16.70
N ALA A 89 -10.52 -5.18 17.99
CA ALA A 89 -11.34 -5.69 19.08
C ALA A 89 -12.75 -5.06 19.13
N ARG A 90 -12.86 -3.75 18.86
CA ARG A 90 -14.16 -3.07 18.82
C ARG A 90 -14.98 -3.49 17.61
N GLU A 91 -14.35 -3.62 16.45
CA GLU A 91 -15.03 -4.09 15.24
C GLU A 91 -15.55 -5.53 15.42
N ALA A 92 -14.72 -6.42 15.99
CA ALA A 92 -15.12 -7.78 16.29
C ALA A 92 -16.33 -7.84 17.22
N ALA A 93 -16.33 -7.05 18.30
CA ALA A 93 -17.46 -6.98 19.23
C ALA A 93 -18.78 -6.55 18.54
N PHE A 94 -18.74 -5.49 17.71
CA PHE A 94 -19.93 -5.04 16.98
C PHE A 94 -20.37 -6.02 15.89
N GLN A 95 -19.42 -6.72 15.23
CA GLN A 95 -19.75 -7.77 14.27
C GLN A 95 -20.44 -8.96 14.95
N GLU A 96 -19.95 -9.36 16.12
CA GLU A 96 -20.55 -10.43 16.90
C GLU A 96 -21.97 -10.07 17.35
N GLU A 97 -22.18 -8.86 17.88
CA GLU A 97 -23.50 -8.36 18.28
C GLU A 97 -24.48 -8.34 17.09
N LEU A 98 -24.01 -7.90 15.91
CA LEU A 98 -24.79 -7.91 14.67
C LEU A 98 -25.18 -9.33 14.28
N GLN A 99 -24.24 -10.27 14.37
CA GLN A 99 -24.46 -11.67 13.99
C GLN A 99 -25.45 -12.34 14.93
N GLN A 100 -25.33 -12.14 16.24
CA GLN A 100 -26.29 -12.62 17.24
C GLN A 100 -27.70 -12.06 16.98
N THR A 101 -27.80 -10.76 16.70
CA THR A 101 -29.08 -10.10 16.38
C THR A 101 -29.70 -10.66 15.09
N GLN A 102 -28.90 -10.91 14.06
CA GLN A 102 -29.34 -11.52 12.80
C GLN A 102 -29.81 -12.97 13.00
N GLN A 103 -29.12 -13.74 13.83
CA GLN A 103 -29.51 -15.12 14.16
C GLN A 103 -30.86 -15.13 14.88
N ARG A 104 -31.07 -14.27 15.88
CA ARG A 104 -32.36 -14.12 16.59
C ARG A 104 -33.49 -13.74 15.64
N LEU A 105 -33.25 -12.75 14.77
CA LEU A 105 -34.21 -12.35 13.74
C LEU A 105 -34.56 -13.50 12.77
N SER A 106 -33.55 -14.27 12.37
CA SER A 106 -33.73 -15.40 11.45
C SER A 106 -34.49 -16.55 12.11
N ALA A 107 -34.25 -16.83 13.39
CA ALA A 107 -34.98 -17.83 14.17
C ALA A 107 -36.47 -17.47 14.29
N LEU A 108 -36.78 -16.24 14.71
CA LEU A 108 -38.16 -15.74 14.79
C LEU A 108 -38.88 -15.73 13.43
N GLN A 109 -38.15 -15.49 12.34
CA GLN A 109 -38.70 -15.56 10.97
C GLN A 109 -38.89 -16.99 10.45
N ARG A 110 -38.12 -17.98 10.95
CA ARG A 110 -38.29 -19.40 10.60
C ARG A 110 -39.47 -20.02 11.35
N GLU A 111 -39.65 -19.72 12.64
CA GLU A 111 -40.85 -20.13 13.40
C GLU A 111 -42.15 -19.67 12.73
N LYS A 112 -42.12 -18.50 12.07
CA LYS A 112 -43.24 -17.99 11.25
C LYS A 112 -43.64 -18.92 10.07
N LYS A 113 -42.76 -19.81 9.60
CA LYS A 113 -43.01 -20.67 8.42
C LYS A 113 -43.59 -22.05 8.76
N ASP A 114 -43.31 -22.59 9.94
CA ASP A 114 -43.69 -23.98 10.30
C ASP A 114 -45.06 -24.09 11.01
N GLY A 115 -45.67 -22.98 11.45
CA GLY A 115 -46.98 -22.96 12.12
C GLY A 115 -47.95 -21.98 11.47
N GLU A 116 -48.99 -22.52 10.82
CA GLU A 116 -50.28 -21.92 10.44
C GLU A 116 -50.37 -20.39 10.27
N ARG A 117 -50.51 -19.99 9.00
CA ARG A 117 -51.20 -18.85 8.35
C ARG A 117 -51.83 -17.65 9.10
N PHE A 118 -51.87 -17.52 10.43
CA PHE A 118 -52.58 -16.42 11.08
C PHE A 118 -51.78 -15.75 12.21
N ILE A 119 -51.14 -14.63 11.83
CA ILE A 119 -50.88 -13.45 12.67
C ILE A 119 -49.84 -13.66 13.79
N LEU A 120 -48.61 -13.15 13.58
CA LEU A 120 -47.63 -12.92 14.66
C LEU A 120 -48.34 -12.28 15.86
N SER A 121 -48.10 -12.76 17.08
CA SER A 121 -48.61 -12.07 18.28
C SER A 121 -48.11 -10.61 18.27
N LYS A 122 -48.89 -9.66 18.78
CA LYS A 122 -48.45 -8.25 18.86
C LYS A 122 -47.08 -8.13 19.54
N GLU A 123 -46.85 -8.95 20.56
CA GLU A 123 -45.57 -9.03 21.27
C GLU A 123 -44.41 -9.48 20.36
N GLN A 124 -44.61 -10.49 19.49
CA GLN A 124 -43.60 -10.91 18.51
C GLN A 124 -43.34 -9.85 17.43
N GLN A 125 -44.37 -9.13 16.99
CA GLN A 125 -44.19 -8.02 16.05
C GLN A 125 -43.36 -6.90 16.67
N ASP A 126 -43.67 -6.51 17.90
CA ASP A 126 -42.93 -5.48 18.64
C ASP A 126 -41.47 -5.90 18.90
N GLU A 127 -41.23 -7.18 19.22
CA GLU A 127 -39.89 -7.75 19.38
C GLU A 127 -39.09 -7.67 18.06
N ILE A 128 -39.70 -8.01 16.91
CA ILE A 128 -39.07 -7.89 15.59
C ILE A 128 -38.74 -6.42 15.27
N VAL A 129 -39.61 -5.48 15.60
CA VAL A 129 -39.34 -4.04 15.39
C VAL A 129 -38.18 -3.57 16.25
N LYS A 130 -38.13 -3.97 17.53
CA LYS A 130 -37.00 -3.67 18.43
C LYS A 130 -35.69 -4.25 17.90
N LEU A 131 -35.67 -5.52 17.50
CA LEU A 131 -34.48 -6.19 16.98
C LEU A 131 -34.00 -5.57 15.65
N ARG A 132 -34.92 -5.17 14.76
CA ARG A 132 -34.56 -4.45 13.53
C ARG A 132 -33.96 -3.08 13.83
N LYS A 133 -34.48 -2.37 14.84
CA LYS A 133 -33.92 -1.09 15.27
C LYS A 133 -32.52 -1.27 15.87
N ALA A 134 -32.35 -2.24 16.75
CA ALA A 134 -31.05 -2.61 17.31
C ALA A 134 -30.04 -2.96 16.18
N GLN A 135 -30.44 -3.79 15.21
CA GLN A 135 -29.60 -4.11 14.05
C GLN A 135 -29.18 -2.87 13.26
N ALA A 136 -30.10 -1.92 13.04
CA ALA A 136 -29.80 -0.68 12.33
C ALA A 136 -28.82 0.20 13.12
N ASP A 137 -29.00 0.29 14.44
CA ASP A 137 -28.12 1.04 15.32
C ASP A 137 -26.72 0.42 15.40
N THR A 138 -26.60 -0.91 15.56
CA THR A 138 -25.31 -1.62 15.54
C THR A 138 -24.60 -1.43 14.19
N ARG A 139 -25.32 -1.47 13.05
CA ARG A 139 -24.72 -1.17 11.73
C ARG A 139 -24.21 0.25 11.63
N LYS A 140 -24.94 1.22 12.19
CA LYS A 140 -24.53 2.62 12.21
C LYS A 140 -23.28 2.82 13.07
N GLN A 141 -23.24 2.19 14.24
CA GLN A 141 -22.06 2.19 15.12
C GLN A 141 -20.86 1.56 14.42
N LEU A 142 -21.02 0.41 13.77
CA LEU A 142 -19.95 -0.24 13.01
C LEU A 142 -19.42 0.66 11.88
N LYS A 143 -20.30 1.34 11.14
CA LYS A 143 -19.89 2.33 10.12
C LYS A 143 -19.15 3.52 10.72
N ASN A 144 -19.59 4.02 11.87
CA ASN A 144 -18.93 5.14 12.55
C ASN A 144 -17.54 4.74 13.03
N VAL A 145 -17.41 3.57 13.67
CA VAL A 145 -16.12 3.02 14.11
C VAL A 145 -15.16 2.89 12.93
N ARG A 146 -15.61 2.31 11.80
CA ARG A 146 -14.82 2.22 10.56
C ARG A 146 -14.40 3.58 9.99
N LYS A 147 -15.26 4.59 10.09
CA LYS A 147 -14.95 5.94 9.61
C LYS A 147 -13.90 6.62 10.51
N GLU A 148 -14.04 6.47 11.82
CA GLU A 148 -13.11 7.01 12.82
C GLU A 148 -11.74 6.35 12.71
N LEU A 149 -11.71 5.02 12.51
CA LEU A 149 -10.55 4.20 12.13
C LEU A 149 -9.73 4.81 10.98
N THR A 150 -10.38 5.13 9.85
CA THR A 150 -9.70 5.69 8.68
C THR A 150 -9.26 7.13 8.92
N ALA A 151 -10.07 7.92 9.63
CA ALA A 151 -9.78 9.33 9.89
C ALA A 151 -8.53 9.53 10.77
N ASP A 152 -8.33 8.68 11.78
CA ASP A 152 -7.14 8.74 12.63
C ASP A 152 -5.86 8.45 11.84
N ILE A 153 -5.87 7.40 11.00
CA ILE A 153 -4.75 7.01 10.13
C ILE A 153 -4.43 8.15 9.13
N ASP A 154 -5.45 8.67 8.47
CA ASP A 154 -5.30 9.75 7.49
C ASP A 154 -4.72 11.02 8.12
N SER A 155 -5.17 11.38 9.33
CA SER A 155 -4.71 12.57 10.03
C SER A 155 -3.23 12.49 10.41
N LEU A 156 -2.77 11.30 10.80
CA LEU A 156 -1.40 11.06 11.22
C LEU A 156 -0.45 11.11 10.03
N GLY A 157 -0.84 10.48 8.92
CA GLY A 157 -0.13 10.57 7.65
C GLY A 157 -0.09 11.99 7.09
N LEU A 158 -1.19 12.74 7.19
CA LEU A 158 -1.26 14.14 6.73
C LEU A 158 -0.31 15.05 7.52
N ARG A 159 -0.27 14.92 8.86
CA ARG A 159 0.65 15.72 9.71
C ARG A 159 2.10 15.49 9.34
N LEU A 160 2.52 14.22 9.18
CA LEU A 160 3.88 13.88 8.79
C LEU A 160 4.25 14.44 7.41
N LYS A 161 3.34 14.33 6.43
CA LYS A 161 3.53 14.90 5.09
C LYS A 161 3.69 16.42 5.14
N ILE A 162 2.82 17.12 5.88
CA ILE A 162 2.88 18.58 6.01
C ILE A 162 4.22 19.03 6.61
N ILE A 163 4.65 18.39 7.71
CA ILE A 163 5.92 18.73 8.35
C ILE A 163 7.07 18.54 7.34
N ASN A 164 7.16 17.38 6.69
CA ASN A 164 8.26 17.09 5.78
C ASN A 164 8.28 18.01 4.54
N ILE A 165 7.11 18.26 3.93
CA ILE A 165 7.00 19.09 2.71
C ILE A 165 7.23 20.57 3.02
N ALA A 166 6.72 21.08 4.15
CA ALA A 166 6.84 22.50 4.49
C ALA A 166 8.20 22.86 5.12
N LEU A 167 8.89 21.91 5.76
CA LEU A 167 10.14 22.18 6.47
C LEU A 167 11.24 22.70 5.54
N VAL A 168 11.46 22.06 4.39
CA VAL A 168 12.54 22.46 3.46
C VAL A 168 12.34 23.88 2.90
N PRO A 169 11.18 24.24 2.32
CA PRO A 169 10.92 25.62 1.87
C PRO A 169 11.07 26.65 2.98
N VAL A 170 10.57 26.37 4.19
CA VAL A 170 10.69 27.28 5.35
C VAL A 170 12.15 27.53 5.72
N LEU A 171 12.98 26.48 5.76
CA LEU A 171 14.41 26.61 6.04
C LEU A 171 15.13 27.47 4.99
N VAL A 172 14.78 27.30 3.70
CA VAL A 172 15.36 28.10 2.60
C VAL A 172 14.99 29.58 2.74
N VAL A 173 13.71 29.89 3.03
CA VAL A 173 13.25 31.26 3.25
C VAL A 173 13.96 31.91 4.44
N LEU A 174 14.03 31.20 5.57
CA LEU A 174 14.74 31.68 6.76
C LEU A 174 16.22 31.95 6.47
N PHE A 175 16.90 31.05 5.77
CA PHE A 175 18.29 31.24 5.38
C PHE A 175 18.49 32.46 4.47
N GLY A 176 17.60 32.65 3.49
CA GLY A 176 17.61 33.82 2.60
C GLY A 176 17.44 35.13 3.36
N LEU A 177 16.48 35.19 4.28
CA LEU A 177 16.24 36.36 5.14
C LEU A 177 17.44 36.64 6.06
N LEU A 178 18.01 35.60 6.67
CA LEU A 178 19.16 35.73 7.57
C LEU A 178 20.39 36.29 6.81
N ARG A 179 20.68 35.73 5.63
CA ARG A 179 21.76 36.23 4.76
C ARG A 179 21.51 37.66 4.31
N GLY A 180 20.28 38.01 3.94
CA GLY A 180 19.91 39.37 3.57
C GLY A 180 20.12 40.38 4.70
N TYR A 181 19.73 40.01 5.92
CA TYR A 181 19.93 40.83 7.11
C TYR A 181 21.41 41.02 7.45
N LEU A 182 22.20 39.94 7.43
CA LEU A 182 23.64 40.00 7.68
C LEU A 182 24.40 40.83 6.64
N ARG A 183 23.97 40.80 5.37
CA ARG A 183 24.56 41.62 4.31
C ARG A 183 24.27 43.11 4.51
N ARG A 184 23.06 43.47 4.95
CA ARG A 184 22.71 44.87 5.28
C ARG A 184 23.43 45.42 6.49
N LYS A 185 23.86 44.57 7.44
CA LYS A 185 24.66 45.01 8.60
C LYS A 185 26.14 45.23 8.29
N ARG A 186 26.65 44.65 7.20
CA ARG A 186 28.05 44.77 6.77
C ARG A 186 28.28 45.84 5.69
N ALA A 187 27.20 46.33 5.07
CA ALA A 187 27.19 47.49 4.18
C ALA A 187 26.85 48.73 5.01
#